data_AF-A0A8I0SVW4-F1
#
_entry.id   AF-A0A8I0SVW4-F1
#
_cell.length_a   1.000
_cell.length_b   1.000
_cell.length_c   1.000
_cell.angle_alpha   90.00
_cell.angle_beta   90.00
_cell.angle_gamma   90.00
#
_symmetry.space_group_name_H-M   'P 1'
#
loop_
_entity.id
_entity.type
_entity.pdbx_description
1 polymer ?
#
loop_
_entity_poly.entity_id
_entity_poly.type
_entity_poly.pdbx_seq_one_letter_code
_entity_poly.pdbx_strand_id
1 'polypeptide(L)'
;MNRKRREMERIEGVAVDVQILFGHQGRWLIVLKLDGKQVHIDLFLIQARGDEIAEGDTVAVVGFLKDGIIDAIAYHNVTRDVSETQTIARYFLKFGVVGLGMGMGTFLALVVGIMDFMGIHSSMEVSVVAALFMCVGIIFLLRSLQVYKAYAMIKKSSNQGS
;
A
#
# COMPACT_ATOMS: atom_id res chain seq x y z
N MET A 1 19.34 -16.03 -14.70
CA MET A 1 18.38 -14.91 -14.74
C MET A 1 18.32 -14.27 -13.35
N ASN A 2 19.11 -13.21 -13.12
CA ASN A 2 19.21 -12.57 -11.80
C ASN A 2 17.89 -11.86 -11.48
N ARG A 3 17.06 -12.47 -10.61
CA ARG A 3 15.97 -11.76 -9.95
C ARG A 3 16.60 -10.74 -9.01
N LYS A 4 16.91 -9.53 -9.51
CA LYS A 4 17.14 -8.37 -8.64
C LYS A 4 15.91 -8.29 -7.72
N ARG A 5 16.12 -8.43 -6.41
CA ARG A 5 15.08 -8.13 -5.43
C ARG A 5 14.55 -6.75 -5.78
N ARG A 6 13.23 -6.60 -5.90
CA ARG A 6 12.60 -5.27 -5.93
C ARG A 6 12.84 -4.67 -4.56
N GLU A 7 13.95 -3.95 -4.42
CA GLU A 7 14.25 -3.22 -3.21
C GLU A 7 13.37 -1.98 -3.18
N MET A 8 12.86 -1.71 -1.99
CA MET A 8 12.07 -0.51 -1.74
C MET A 8 13.06 0.63 -1.62
N GLU A 9 12.96 1.61 -2.52
CA GLU A 9 13.83 2.78 -2.56
C GLU A 9 13.10 3.98 -1.98
N ARG A 10 13.84 4.81 -1.22
CA ARG A 10 13.41 6.14 -0.80
C ARG A 10 14.13 7.15 -1.67
N ILE A 11 13.38 8.11 -2.22
CA ILE A 11 13.91 9.27 -2.92
C ILE A 11 13.31 10.52 -2.31
N GLU A 12 14.12 11.54 -2.17
CA GLU A 12 13.71 12.85 -1.72
C GLU A 12 14.35 13.86 -2.65
N GLY A 13 13.55 14.79 -3.14
CA GLY A 13 14.03 15.80 -4.07
C GLY A 13 12.98 16.87 -4.31
N VAL A 14 13.33 17.82 -5.16
CA VAL A 14 12.41 18.87 -5.59
C VAL A 14 11.55 18.34 -6.74
N ALA A 15 10.24 18.44 -6.60
CA ALA A 15 9.28 18.06 -7.61
C ALA A 15 9.38 18.99 -8.81
N VAL A 16 9.62 18.42 -9.99
CA VAL A 16 9.58 19.12 -11.28
C VAL A 16 8.69 18.35 -12.25
N ASP A 17 8.09 19.04 -13.23
CA ASP A 17 7.24 18.42 -14.26
C ASP A 17 6.08 17.63 -13.62
N VAL A 18 5.35 18.29 -12.72
CA VAL A 18 4.24 17.68 -11.96
C VAL A 18 3.00 17.65 -12.85
N GLN A 19 2.52 16.44 -13.15
CA GLN A 19 1.36 16.19 -13.99
C GLN A 19 0.35 15.33 -13.25
N ILE A 20 -0.91 15.74 -13.29
CA ILE A 20 -2.01 14.97 -12.71
C ILE A 20 -2.75 14.32 -13.86
N LEU A 21 -2.63 13.01 -13.95
CA LEU A 21 -3.21 12.20 -15.00
C LEU A 21 -4.36 11.36 -14.43
N PHE A 22 -5.29 10.99 -15.30
CA PHE A 22 -6.26 9.96 -14.98
C PHE A 22 -5.72 8.62 -15.47
N GLY A 23 -5.24 7.80 -14.53
CA GLY A 23 -4.65 6.50 -14.79
C GLY A 23 -5.64 5.49 -15.37
N HIS A 24 -5.12 4.44 -16.02
CA HIS A 24 -5.91 3.39 -16.68
C HIS A 24 -6.85 2.58 -15.76
N GLN A 25 -6.69 2.68 -14.44
CA GLN A 25 -7.59 2.03 -13.48
C GLN A 25 -8.74 2.94 -13.02
N GLY A 26 -8.95 4.09 -13.67
CA GLY A 26 -9.97 5.06 -13.29
C GLY A 26 -9.59 5.84 -12.02
N ARG A 27 -8.29 6.08 -11.81
CA ARG A 27 -7.74 6.68 -10.59
C ARG A 27 -6.81 7.84 -10.94
N TRP A 28 -6.74 8.83 -10.06
CA TRP A 28 -5.78 9.91 -10.21
C TRP A 28 -4.36 9.40 -9.99
N LEU A 29 -3.48 9.73 -10.93
CA LEU A 29 -2.06 9.39 -10.95
C LEU A 29 -1.29 10.72 -10.97
N ILE A 30 -0.46 10.97 -9.97
CA ILE A 30 0.48 12.08 -10.02
C ILE A 30 1.79 11.56 -10.59
N VAL A 31 2.20 12.12 -11.73
CA VAL A 31 3.51 11.89 -12.34
C VAL A 31 4.36 13.10 -12.04
N LEU A 32 5.56 12.88 -11.51
CA LEU A 32 6.50 13.95 -11.25
C LEU A 32 7.93 13.44 -11.44
N LYS A 33 8.89 14.36 -11.55
CA LYS A 33 10.31 14.03 -11.53
C LYS A 33 10.93 14.49 -10.22
N LEU A 34 11.70 13.60 -9.58
CA LEU A 34 12.55 13.88 -8.42
C LEU A 34 13.98 13.48 -8.77
N ASP A 35 14.94 14.39 -8.65
CA ASP A 35 16.35 14.13 -8.92
C ASP A 35 16.60 13.42 -10.27
N GLY A 36 15.87 13.83 -11.30
CA GLY A 36 15.96 13.27 -12.65
C GLY A 36 15.31 11.89 -12.84
N LYS A 37 14.72 11.30 -11.80
CA LYS A 37 13.94 10.06 -11.88
C LYS A 37 12.45 10.36 -11.98
N GLN A 38 11.75 9.61 -12.82
CA GLN A 38 10.30 9.68 -12.93
C GLN A 38 9.64 8.90 -11.79
N VAL A 39 8.64 9.51 -11.16
CA VAL A 39 7.93 8.96 -10.01
C VAL A 39 6.45 8.98 -10.31
N HIS A 40 5.82 7.84 -10.10
CA HIS A 40 4.39 7.62 -10.26
C HIS A 40 3.76 7.43 -8.89
N ILE A 41 2.91 8.37 -8.50
CA ILE A 41 2.13 8.31 -7.28
C ILE A 41 0.71 7.89 -7.65
N ASP A 42 0.51 6.57 -7.68
CA ASP A 42 -0.79 5.91 -7.77
C ASP A 42 -1.06 5.27 -6.41
N LEU A 43 -1.59 6.07 -5.48
CA LEU A 43 -2.00 5.52 -4.21
C LEU A 43 -3.25 4.68 -4.44
N PHE A 44 -3.08 3.34 -4.42
CA PHE A 44 -4.15 2.36 -4.60
C PHE A 44 -5.36 2.56 -3.66
N LEU A 45 -5.23 3.41 -2.64
CA LEU A 45 -6.12 3.51 -1.49
C LEU A 45 -6.61 4.94 -1.22
N ILE A 46 -5.98 5.96 -1.82
CA ILE A 46 -6.48 7.34 -1.77
C ILE A 46 -6.33 7.97 -3.16
N GLN A 47 -7.37 8.68 -3.61
CA GLN A 47 -7.21 9.69 -4.64
C GLN A 47 -6.30 10.79 -4.10
N ALA A 48 -5.04 10.80 -4.55
CA ALA A 48 -4.18 11.96 -4.33
C ALA A 48 -4.93 13.19 -4.87
N ARG A 49 -5.18 14.19 -4.03
CA ARG A 49 -5.78 15.41 -4.52
C ARG A 49 -4.73 16.15 -5.34
N GLY A 50 -5.14 16.60 -6.52
CA GLY A 50 -4.22 17.23 -7.47
C GLY A 50 -3.52 18.48 -6.95
N ASP A 51 -3.94 19.04 -5.81
CA ASP A 51 -3.39 20.24 -5.19
C ASP A 51 -2.32 19.95 -4.11
N GLU A 52 -2.05 18.69 -3.78
CA GLU A 52 -1.15 18.33 -2.67
C GLU A 52 0.34 18.45 -3.00
N ILE A 53 0.70 18.42 -4.27
CA ILE A 53 2.08 18.53 -4.75
C ILE A 53 2.11 19.54 -5.88
N ALA A 54 2.97 20.54 -5.77
CA ALA A 54 3.27 21.47 -6.85
C ALA A 54 4.75 21.40 -7.24
N GLU A 55 5.04 21.96 -8.42
CA GLU A 55 6.43 22.18 -8.83
C GLU A 55 7.17 23.05 -7.82
N GLY A 56 8.40 22.68 -7.49
CA GLY A 56 9.21 23.33 -6.48
C GLY A 56 9.02 22.79 -5.05
N ASP A 57 8.02 21.96 -4.80
CA ASP A 57 7.87 21.32 -3.48
C ASP A 57 8.95 20.25 -3.27
N THR A 58 9.48 20.17 -2.05
CA THR A 58 10.36 19.07 -1.63
C THR A 58 9.48 17.88 -1.24
N VAL A 59 9.61 16.78 -1.95
CA VAL A 59 8.79 15.58 -1.75
C VAL A 59 9.68 14.38 -1.47
N ALA A 60 9.36 13.66 -0.41
CA ALA A 60 9.94 12.36 -0.09
C ALA A 60 8.98 11.25 -0.52
N VAL A 61 9.45 10.33 -1.34
CA VAL A 61 8.69 9.19 -1.87
C VAL A 61 9.39 7.89 -1.53
N VAL A 62 8.60 6.88 -1.16
CA VAL A 62 9.07 5.51 -0.98
C VAL A 62 8.29 4.58 -1.89
N GLY A 63 8.99 3.81 -2.70
CA GLY A 63 8.37 3.00 -3.75
C GLY A 63 9.27 1.90 -4.27
N PHE A 64 8.80 1.23 -5.32
CA PHE A 64 9.60 0.25 -6.05
C PHE A 64 10.07 0.83 -7.37
N LEU A 65 11.37 0.71 -7.65
CA LEU A 65 11.90 1.03 -8.97
C LEU A 65 11.53 -0.08 -9.96
N LYS A 66 10.80 0.29 -11.00
CA LYS A 66 10.39 -0.60 -12.08
C LYS A 66 10.54 0.14 -13.41
N ASP A 67 11.34 -0.43 -14.32
CA ASP A 67 11.52 0.11 -15.67
C ASP A 67 11.96 1.59 -15.70
N GLY A 68 12.76 2.01 -14.71
CA GLY A 68 13.24 3.40 -14.57
C GLY A 68 12.26 4.36 -13.88
N ILE A 69 11.06 3.88 -13.53
CA ILE A 69 10.01 4.64 -12.87
C ILE A 69 9.85 4.15 -11.44
N ILE A 70 9.61 5.06 -10.51
CA ILE A 70 9.33 4.71 -9.12
C ILE A 70 7.83 4.66 -8.92
N ASP A 71 7.30 3.46 -8.72
CA ASP A 71 5.93 3.26 -8.29
C ASP A 71 5.84 3.52 -6.78
N ALA A 72 5.31 4.68 -6.40
CA ALA A 72 5.21 5.11 -5.02
C ALA A 72 4.19 4.26 -4.24
N ILE A 73 4.61 3.79 -3.06
CA ILE A 73 3.74 3.18 -2.06
C ILE A 73 3.30 4.23 -1.04
N ALA A 74 4.16 5.21 -0.81
CA ALA A 74 4.00 6.25 0.18
C ALA A 74 4.72 7.51 -0.28
N TYR A 75 4.17 8.67 0.06
CA TYR A 75 4.87 9.96 -0.05
C TYR A 75 4.60 10.87 1.14
N HIS A 76 5.44 11.90 1.23
CA HIS A 76 5.35 13.01 2.14
C HIS A 76 5.81 14.28 1.42
N ASN A 77 4.94 15.28 1.33
CA ASN A 77 5.32 16.61 0.90
C ASN A 77 5.92 17.34 2.11
N VAL A 78 7.25 17.51 2.10
CA VAL A 78 8.02 18.13 3.19
C VAL A 78 7.73 19.63 3.26
N THR A 79 7.60 20.31 2.12
CA THR A 79 7.36 21.76 2.06
C THR A 79 6.01 22.14 2.67
N ARG A 80 4.97 21.33 2.40
CA ARG A 80 3.60 21.61 2.84
C ARG A 80 3.19 20.87 4.12
N ASP A 81 4.07 20.02 4.64
CA ASP A 81 3.80 19.11 5.77
C ASP A 81 2.55 18.23 5.54
N VAL A 82 2.37 17.76 4.31
CA VAL A 82 1.23 16.90 3.94
C VAL A 82 1.70 15.46 3.76
N SER A 83 1.25 14.58 4.66
CA SER A 83 1.44 13.12 4.57
C SER A 83 0.10 12.39 4.59
N GLU A 84 -0.56 12.28 3.45
CA GLU A 84 -1.76 11.44 3.34
C GLU A 84 -1.47 9.97 3.67
N THR A 85 -0.25 9.50 3.38
CA THR A 85 0.21 8.16 3.76
C THR A 85 0.15 7.90 5.27
N GLN A 86 0.33 8.93 6.11
CA GLN A 86 0.30 8.79 7.57
C GLN A 86 -1.09 8.49 8.12
N THR A 87 -2.13 9.03 7.48
CA THR A 87 -3.53 8.76 7.82
C THR A 87 -3.92 7.36 7.35
N ILE A 88 -3.51 6.97 6.14
CA ILE A 88 -3.75 5.63 5.57
C ILE A 88 -3.07 4.54 6.40
N ALA A 89 -1.78 4.68 6.72
CA ALA A 89 -1.04 3.64 7.42
C ALA A 89 -1.67 3.30 8.78
N ARG A 90 -2.23 4.30 9.48
CA ARG A 90 -2.99 4.10 10.72
C ARG A 90 -4.33 3.38 10.48
N TYR A 91 -5.07 3.73 9.43
CA TYR A 91 -6.32 3.06 9.09
C TYR A 91 -6.10 1.64 8.56
N PHE A 92 -5.07 1.40 7.74
CA PHE A 92 -4.74 0.08 7.21
C PHE A 92 -4.30 -0.90 8.28
N LEU A 93 -3.54 -0.45 9.30
CA LEU A 93 -3.18 -1.33 10.40
C LEU A 93 -4.42 -1.72 11.23
N LYS A 94 -5.33 -0.77 11.48
CA LYS A 94 -6.56 -1.02 12.24
C LYS A 94 -7.56 -1.86 11.46
N PHE A 95 -7.93 -1.44 10.25
CA PHE A 95 -8.91 -2.16 9.42
C PHE A 95 -8.35 -3.43 8.80
N GLY A 96 -7.05 -3.50 8.49
CA GLY A 96 -6.42 -4.72 8.00
C GLY A 96 -6.41 -5.82 9.05
N VAL A 97 -6.06 -5.51 10.32
CA VAL A 97 -6.05 -6.49 11.41
C VAL A 97 -7.48 -6.82 11.88
N VAL A 98 -8.35 -5.82 12.04
CA VAL A 98 -9.75 -6.05 12.47
C VAL A 98 -10.55 -6.73 11.37
N GLY A 99 -10.36 -6.34 10.10
CA GLY A 99 -11.01 -6.94 8.94
C GLY A 99 -10.54 -8.37 8.68
N LEU A 100 -9.26 -8.68 8.89
CA LEU A 100 -8.77 -10.06 8.88
C LEU A 100 -9.37 -10.88 10.02
N GLY A 101 -9.40 -10.34 11.23
CA GLY A 101 -9.95 -11.01 12.41
C GLY A 101 -11.45 -11.29 12.28
N MET A 102 -12.24 -10.28 11.88
CA MET A 102 -13.68 -10.44 11.65
C MET A 102 -13.97 -11.32 10.43
N GLY A 103 -13.22 -11.16 9.34
CA GLY A 103 -13.38 -11.98 8.14
C GLY A 103 -13.07 -13.46 8.39
N MET A 104 -11.99 -13.76 9.11
CA MET A 104 -11.69 -15.12 9.54
C MET A 104 -12.72 -15.66 10.53
N GLY A 105 -13.17 -14.85 11.49
CA GLY A 105 -14.15 -15.26 12.49
C GLY A 105 -15.53 -15.57 11.89
N THR A 106 -16.04 -14.71 11.00
CA THR A 106 -17.31 -14.94 10.30
C THR A 106 -17.23 -16.11 9.34
N PHE A 107 -16.10 -16.30 8.66
CA PHE A 107 -15.87 -17.46 7.81
C PHE A 107 -15.83 -18.76 8.62
N LEU A 108 -15.12 -18.78 9.75
CA LEU A 108 -15.06 -19.94 10.64
C LEU A 108 -16.45 -20.28 11.18
N ALA A 109 -17.21 -19.28 11.61
CA ALA A 109 -18.58 -19.46 12.11
C ALA A 109 -19.53 -20.00 11.01
N LEU A 110 -19.40 -19.51 9.77
CA LEU A 110 -20.17 -20.00 8.62
C LEU A 110 -19.83 -21.46 8.32
N VAL A 111 -18.54 -21.80 8.28
CA VAL A 111 -18.06 -23.17 8.03
C VAL A 111 -18.53 -24.12 9.13
N VAL A 112 -18.36 -23.75 10.41
CA VAL A 112 -18.82 -24.55 11.55
C VAL A 112 -20.33 -24.72 11.51
N GLY A 113 -21.08 -23.66 11.24
CA GLY A 113 -22.55 -23.72 11.15
C GLY A 113 -23.05 -24.60 10.01
N ILE A 114 -22.40 -24.55 8.83
CA ILE A 114 -22.76 -25.41 7.69
C ILE A 114 -22.39 -26.88 7.98
N MET A 115 -21.22 -27.14 8.58
CA MET A 115 -20.81 -28.50 8.94
C MET A 115 -21.75 -29.14 9.97
N ASP A 116 -22.16 -28.38 10.99
CA ASP A 116 -23.11 -28.82 12.01
C ASP A 116 -24.51 -29.04 11.43
N PHE A 117 -24.99 -28.13 10.58
CA PHE A 117 -26.28 -28.26 9.91
C PHE A 117 -26.37 -29.46 8.95
N MET A 118 -25.30 -29.75 8.20
CA MET A 118 -25.30 -30.82 7.20
C MET A 118 -24.89 -32.19 7.78
N GLY A 119 -24.48 -32.28 9.05
CA GLY A 119 -23.98 -33.52 9.66
C GLY A 119 -22.71 -34.06 8.99
N ILE A 120 -21.95 -33.20 8.30
CA ILE A 120 -20.79 -33.58 7.49
C ILE A 120 -19.54 -33.58 8.37
N HIS A 121 -18.91 -34.74 8.50
CA HIS A 121 -17.70 -34.94 9.32
C HIS A 121 -16.37 -35.01 8.53
N SER A 122 -16.34 -34.80 7.21
CA SER A 122 -15.10 -34.81 6.41
C SER A 122 -15.15 -33.84 5.23
N SER A 123 -14.08 -33.22 4.72
CA SER A 123 -12.76 -32.79 5.23
C SER A 123 -12.05 -32.02 4.10
N MET A 124 -12.44 -32.20 2.82
CA MET A 124 -11.72 -31.63 1.67
C MET A 124 -12.23 -30.26 1.22
N GLU A 125 -13.54 -30.09 1.03
CA GLU A 125 -14.11 -28.81 0.55
C GLU A 125 -13.89 -27.68 1.57
N VAL A 126 -14.16 -27.96 2.84
CA VAL A 126 -13.88 -27.03 3.95
C VAL A 126 -12.40 -26.64 4.01
N SER A 127 -11.49 -27.61 3.81
CA SER A 127 -10.05 -27.32 3.77
C SER A 127 -9.63 -26.49 2.56
N VAL A 128 -10.25 -26.69 1.39
CA VAL A 128 -9.98 -25.88 0.20
C VAL A 128 -10.43 -24.43 0.41
N VAL A 129 -11.63 -24.22 0.97
CA VAL A 129 -12.11 -22.86 1.23
C VAL A 129 -11.28 -22.21 2.35
N ALA A 130 -10.93 -22.94 3.42
CA ALA A 130 -10.03 -22.44 4.46
C ALA A 130 -8.62 -22.09 3.91
N ALA A 131 -8.08 -22.88 2.98
CA ALA A 131 -6.81 -22.59 2.33
C ALA A 131 -6.89 -21.33 1.46
N LEU A 132 -7.97 -21.14 0.70
CA LEU A 132 -8.18 -19.91 -0.08
C LEU A 132 -8.27 -18.68 0.83
N PHE A 133 -9.00 -18.76 1.94
CA PHE A 133 -9.10 -17.67 2.92
C PHE A 133 -7.74 -17.38 3.57
N MET A 134 -6.97 -18.41 3.95
CA MET A 134 -5.60 -18.22 4.44
C MET A 134 -4.70 -17.56 3.40
N CYS A 135 -4.77 -17.96 2.14
CA CYS A 135 -4.00 -17.33 1.06
C CYS A 135 -4.35 -15.84 0.90
N VAL A 136 -5.65 -15.51 0.86
CA VAL A 136 -6.11 -14.12 0.80
C VAL A 136 -5.61 -13.35 2.03
N GLY A 137 -5.75 -13.92 3.23
CA GLY A 137 -5.30 -13.28 4.46
C GLY A 137 -3.79 -13.03 4.52
N ILE A 138 -2.98 -14.00 4.06
CA ILE A 138 -1.53 -13.85 3.95
C ILE A 138 -1.19 -12.74 2.94
N ILE A 139 -1.87 -12.66 1.80
CA ILE A 139 -1.66 -11.58 0.82
C ILE A 139 -1.95 -10.22 1.46
N PHE A 140 -3.07 -10.07 2.17
CA PHE A 140 -3.42 -8.83 2.88
C PHE A 140 -2.41 -8.49 3.97
N LEU A 141 -1.94 -9.47 4.75
CA LEU A 141 -0.90 -9.27 5.77
C LEU A 141 0.41 -8.78 5.14
N LEU A 142 0.87 -9.44 4.07
CA LEU A 142 2.10 -9.08 3.38
C LEU A 142 2.01 -7.68 2.77
N ARG A 143 0.86 -7.31 2.17
CA ARG A 143 0.61 -5.96 1.65
C ARG A 143 0.60 -4.92 2.77
N SER A 144 -0.06 -5.21 3.89
CA SER A 144 -0.10 -4.31 5.05
C SER A 144 1.30 -4.08 5.63
N LEU A 145 2.13 -5.13 5.71
CA LEU A 145 3.52 -5.03 6.14
C LEU A 145 4.38 -4.19 5.18
N GLN A 146 4.15 -4.29 3.86
CA GLN A 146 4.83 -3.47 2.86
C GLN A 146 4.51 -1.98 3.05
N VAL A 147 3.23 -1.63 3.21
CA VAL A 147 2.79 -0.25 3.46
C VAL A 147 3.37 0.28 4.78
N TYR A 148 3.36 -0.54 5.84
CA TYR A 148 3.94 -0.17 7.13
C TYR A 148 5.44 0.12 7.02
N LYS A 149 6.21 -0.72 6.31
CA LYS A 149 7.64 -0.49 6.06
C LYS A 149 7.88 0.80 5.29
N ALA A 150 7.10 1.05 4.24
CA ALA A 150 7.21 2.28 3.45
C ALA A 150 6.95 3.52 4.31
N TYR A 151 5.91 3.49 5.14
CA TYR A 151 5.62 4.57 6.09
C TYR A 151 6.75 4.77 7.12
N ALA A 152 7.29 3.70 7.69
CA ALA A 152 8.39 3.80 8.64
C ALA A 152 9.65 4.44 8.03
N MET A 153 9.93 4.15 6.76
CA MET A 153 11.05 4.74 6.01
C MET A 153 10.85 6.25 5.78
N ILE A 154 9.62 6.70 5.51
CA ILE A 154 9.31 8.13 5.40
C ILE A 154 9.43 8.84 6.75
N LYS A 155 8.93 8.24 7.84
CA LYS A 155 8.95 8.87 9.16
C LYS A 155 10.35 8.97 9.76
N LYS A 156 11.20 7.96 9.58
CA LYS A 156 12.54 7.92 10.20
C LYS A 156 13.45 9.07 9.75
N SER A 157 13.28 9.58 8.53
CA SER A 157 14.04 10.72 8.01
C SER A 157 13.53 12.07 8.49
N SER A 158 12.21 12.21 8.72
CA SER A 158 11.63 13.46 9.24
C SER A 158 12.21 13.82 10.62
N ASN A 159 12.52 12.82 11.45
CA ASN A 159 13.15 13.01 12.77
C ASN A 159 14.68 13.18 12.74
N GLN A 160 15.34 13.06 11.58
CA GLN A 160 16.79 13.27 11.44
C GLN A 160 17.15 14.62 10.79
N GLY A 161 16.13 15.38 10.35
CA GLY A 161 16.28 16.73 9.79
C GLY A 161 15.76 17.85 10.69
N SER A 162 15.49 17.57 11.97
CA SER A 162 15.05 18.52 13.00
C SER A 162 16.15 18.79 14.02
#